data_AF-A0A7M7IH86-F1
#
_entry.id   AF-A0A7M7IH86-F1
#
_cell.length_a   1.000
_cell.length_b   1.000
_cell.length_c   1.000
_cell.angle_alpha   90.00
_cell.angle_beta   90.00
_cell.angle_gamma   90.00
#
_symmetry.space_group_name_H-M   'P 1'
#
loop_
_entity.id
_entity.type
_entity.pdbx_description
1 polymer ?
#
loop_
_entity_poly.entity_id
_entity_poly.type
_entity_poly.pdbx_seq_one_letter_code
_entity_poly.pdbx_strand_id
1 'polypeptide(L)'
;MKLRKFAFNATVSSSCTAILHLAYGPLFQKSSQTSVTRRTKAKSIADEAIRKIFRVISTENSNEKDDELLVKLVKEEIVRTAQSIKTPSGSIAAAARRAQRLVTELTATYITAIYKSKSVEEAKVNFSRFQNTVQKIVDFIKNGQF
;
A
#
# COMPACT_ATOMS: atom_id res chain seq x y z
N MET A 1 26.70 -19.04 -14.27
CA MET A 1 25.90 -18.49 -13.15
C MET A 1 24.55 -19.18 -13.12
N LYS A 2 24.28 -20.01 -12.11
CA LYS A 2 23.06 -20.85 -12.02
C LYS A 2 22.00 -20.07 -11.22
N LEU A 3 20.92 -19.65 -11.88
CA LEU A 3 19.75 -19.05 -11.21
C LEU A 3 19.14 -20.09 -10.25
N ARG A 4 19.26 -19.87 -8.94
CA ARG A 4 18.60 -20.68 -7.93
C ARG A 4 17.14 -20.21 -7.82
N LYS A 5 16.24 -21.02 -8.38
CA LYS A 5 14.79 -20.93 -8.19
C LYS A 5 14.50 -21.30 -6.73
N PHE A 6 14.21 -20.31 -5.88
CA PHE A 6 13.76 -20.57 -4.51
C PHE A 6 12.27 -20.96 -4.54
N ALA A 7 11.99 -22.22 -4.22
CA ALA A 7 10.64 -22.70 -3.97
C ALA A 7 10.19 -22.18 -2.60
N PHE A 8 9.27 -21.21 -2.59
CA PHE A 8 8.66 -20.68 -1.39
C PHE A 8 7.47 -21.59 -1.01
N ASN A 9 7.61 -22.31 0.10
CA ASN A 9 6.65 -23.33 0.53
C ASN A 9 5.28 -22.71 0.85
N ALA A 10 4.23 -23.33 0.33
CA ALA A 10 2.87 -22.83 0.26
C ALA A 10 2.10 -22.95 1.60
N THR A 11 2.47 -22.13 2.58
CA THR A 11 1.66 -21.91 3.80
C THR A 11 1.52 -20.41 4.10
N VAL A 12 1.38 -19.60 3.06
CA VAL A 12 1.08 -18.16 3.12
C VAL A 12 -0.28 -17.92 2.46
N SER A 13 -1.34 -18.48 3.03
CA SER A 13 -2.60 -18.75 2.29
C SER A 13 -3.86 -18.05 2.84
N SER A 14 -3.76 -16.93 3.55
CA SER A 14 -4.98 -16.15 3.87
C SER A 14 -4.83 -14.64 3.67
N SER A 15 -3.73 -14.04 4.13
CA SER A 15 -3.53 -12.59 4.02
C SER A 15 -3.20 -12.12 2.59
N CYS A 16 -2.46 -12.92 1.81
CA CYS A 16 -2.13 -12.60 0.41
C CYS A 16 -3.35 -12.67 -0.53
N THR A 17 -4.29 -13.58 -0.27
CA THR A 17 -5.50 -13.74 -1.08
C THR A 17 -6.47 -12.58 -0.88
N ALA A 18 -6.56 -12.03 0.34
CA ALA A 18 -7.36 -10.84 0.62
C ALA A 18 -6.82 -9.57 -0.07
N ILE A 19 -5.48 -9.45 -0.19
CA ILE A 19 -4.83 -8.36 -0.93
C ILE A 19 -5.05 -8.51 -2.44
N LEU A 20 -5.01 -9.75 -2.97
CA LEU A 20 -5.35 -10.05 -4.36
C LEU A 20 -6.83 -9.80 -4.70
N HIS A 21 -7.77 -10.12 -3.81
CA HIS A 21 -9.20 -9.80 -4.02
C HIS A 21 -9.49 -8.29 -3.98
N LEU A 22 -8.79 -7.53 -3.13
CA LEU A 22 -8.87 -6.05 -3.13
C LEU A 22 -8.20 -5.41 -4.34
N ALA A 23 -7.22 -6.08 -4.96
CA ALA A 23 -6.50 -5.60 -6.14
C ALA A 23 -7.12 -6.05 -7.49
N TYR A 24 -7.89 -7.14 -7.53
CA TYR A 24 -8.35 -7.78 -8.78
C TYR A 24 -9.81 -8.32 -8.81
N GLY A 25 -10.72 -7.88 -7.93
CA GLY A 25 -12.17 -8.17 -8.05
C GLY A 25 -12.87 -7.32 -9.15
N PRO A 26 -13.93 -7.82 -9.82
CA PRO A 26 -14.29 -7.36 -11.17
C PRO A 26 -15.14 -6.09 -11.16
N LEU A 27 -14.59 -5.00 -11.70
CA LEU A 27 -15.36 -3.85 -12.20
C LEU A 27 -14.92 -3.53 -13.64
N PHE A 28 -15.08 -4.52 -14.53
CA PHE A 28 -15.32 -4.22 -15.94
C PHE A 28 -16.80 -3.88 -16.10
N GLN A 29 -17.15 -2.61 -15.84
CA GLN A 29 -18.36 -2.03 -16.42
C GLN A 29 -17.92 -0.93 -17.38
N LYS A 30 -18.08 -1.23 -18.66
CA LYS A 30 -17.83 -0.38 -19.81
C LYS A 30 -18.55 0.97 -19.61
N SER A 31 -17.78 2.06 -19.43
CA SER A 31 -18.32 3.42 -19.52
C SER A 31 -17.47 4.24 -20.49
N SER A 32 -18.17 4.83 -21.45
CA SER A 32 -17.74 5.66 -22.56
C SER A 32 -16.73 6.74 -22.17
N GLN A 33 -15.81 6.97 -23.11
CA GLN A 33 -14.71 7.91 -23.07
C GLN A 33 -15.26 9.34 -23.02
N THR A 34 -15.29 9.95 -21.84
CA THR A 34 -15.42 11.40 -21.67
C THR A 34 -14.08 11.92 -21.18
N SER A 35 -13.49 12.85 -21.92
CA SER A 35 -12.20 13.48 -21.63
C SER A 35 -12.26 14.27 -20.32
N VAL A 36 -11.94 13.62 -19.21
CA VAL A 36 -11.78 14.29 -17.92
C VAL A 36 -10.48 15.08 -17.94
N THR A 37 -10.58 16.40 -18.02
CA THR A 37 -9.48 17.33 -17.73
C THR A 37 -8.85 16.95 -16.39
N ARG A 38 -7.63 16.42 -16.46
CA ARG A 38 -6.84 15.98 -15.31
C ARG A 38 -6.44 17.22 -14.51
N ARG A 39 -7.31 17.71 -13.62
CA ARG A 39 -6.91 18.66 -12.58
C ARG A 39 -5.85 17.96 -11.74
N THR A 40 -4.59 18.38 -11.89
CA THR A 40 -3.50 18.05 -10.98
C THR A 40 -3.90 18.58 -9.61
N LYS A 41 -4.52 17.73 -8.77
CA LYS A 41 -4.72 18.05 -7.36
C LYS A 41 -3.33 18.35 -6.78
N ALA A 42 -3.20 19.50 -6.12
CA ALA A 42 -1.98 19.88 -5.42
C ALA A 42 -1.49 18.69 -4.59
N LYS A 43 -0.21 18.35 -4.76
CA LYS A 43 0.43 17.23 -4.08
C LYS A 43 0.44 17.56 -2.59
N SER A 44 -0.26 16.76 -1.79
CA SER A 44 -0.32 16.99 -0.34
C SER A 44 1.06 16.85 0.29
N ILE A 45 1.32 17.58 1.38
CA ILE A 45 2.50 17.39 2.23
C ILE A 45 2.61 15.93 2.70
N ALA A 46 1.48 15.30 3.03
CA ALA A 46 1.45 13.89 3.41
C ALA A 46 1.82 12.96 2.23
N ASP A 47 1.43 13.32 1.00
CA ASP A 47 1.80 12.59 -0.21
C ASP A 47 3.31 12.57 -0.46
N GLU A 48 3.99 13.65 -0.11
CA GLU A 48 5.44 13.74 -0.24
C GLU A 48 6.15 13.01 0.90
N ALA A 49 5.63 13.13 2.13
CA ALA A 49 6.13 12.40 3.29
C ALA A 49 6.03 10.88 3.09
N ILE A 50 4.90 10.38 2.59
CA ILE A 50 4.71 8.96 2.25
C ILE A 50 5.70 8.52 1.17
N ARG A 51 5.89 9.31 0.10
CA ARG A 51 6.88 8.95 -0.93
C ARG A 51 8.31 8.94 -0.38
N LYS A 52 8.62 9.83 0.54
CA LYS A 52 9.92 9.86 1.20
C LYS A 52 10.13 8.60 2.05
N ILE A 53 9.12 8.18 2.82
CA ILE A 53 9.23 6.96 3.63
C ILE A 53 9.34 5.71 2.76
N PHE A 54 8.61 5.63 1.63
CA PHE A 54 8.78 4.53 0.68
C PHE A 54 10.21 4.45 0.14
N ARG A 55 10.84 5.59 -0.16
CA ARG A 55 12.25 5.60 -0.56
C ARG A 55 13.15 5.07 0.55
N VAL A 56 12.93 5.47 1.81
CA VAL A 56 13.69 4.95 2.95
C VAL A 56 13.51 3.44 3.11
N ILE A 57 12.28 2.92 3.07
CA ILE A 57 11.99 1.48 3.19
C ILE A 57 12.65 0.67 2.06
N SER A 58 12.78 1.25 0.86
CA SER A 58 13.46 0.59 -0.26
C SER A 58 14.99 0.51 -0.13
N THR A 59 15.55 1.04 0.96
CA THR A 59 16.98 0.99 1.32
C THR A 59 17.22 0.09 2.53
N GLU A 60 18.46 -0.33 2.73
CA GLU A 60 18.89 -1.18 3.84
C GLU A 60 18.83 -0.48 5.22
N ASN A 61 18.59 0.84 5.25
CA ASN A 61 18.64 1.63 6.49
C ASN A 61 17.27 1.77 7.19
N SER A 62 16.23 1.13 6.66
CA SER A 62 14.89 1.26 7.24
C SER A 62 14.69 0.35 8.44
N ASN A 63 13.95 0.84 9.43
CA ASN A 63 13.59 0.12 10.64
C ASN A 63 12.08 0.22 10.93
N GLU A 64 11.63 -0.47 11.99
CA GLU A 64 10.22 -0.55 12.37
C GLU A 64 9.56 0.81 12.65
N LYS A 65 10.32 1.82 13.09
CA LYS A 65 9.76 3.18 13.30
C LYS A 65 9.36 3.85 11.98
N ASP A 66 10.06 3.53 10.89
CA ASP A 66 9.66 4.00 9.56
C ASP A 66 8.33 3.38 9.13
N ASP A 67 8.10 2.12 9.49
CA ASP A 67 6.85 1.41 9.20
C ASP A 67 5.68 2.01 10.00
N GLU A 68 5.90 2.32 11.28
CA GLU A 68 4.91 2.98 12.13
C GLU A 68 4.57 4.38 11.63
N LEU A 69 5.58 5.16 11.25
CA LEU A 69 5.40 6.47 10.65
C LEU A 69 4.63 6.37 9.33
N LEU A 70 4.96 5.39 8.49
CA LEU A 70 4.24 5.14 7.25
C LEU A 70 2.76 4.84 7.53
N VAL A 71 2.45 3.95 8.47
CA VAL A 71 1.07 3.62 8.84
C VAL A 71 0.32 4.87 9.26
N LYS A 72 0.92 5.72 10.11
CA LYS A 72 0.31 6.98 10.54
C LYS A 72 -0.01 7.89 9.35
N LEU A 73 0.98 8.14 8.48
CA LEU A 73 0.81 9.01 7.32
C LEU A 73 -0.24 8.47 6.34
N VAL A 74 -0.28 7.16 6.11
CA VAL A 74 -1.30 6.53 5.25
C VAL A 74 -2.70 6.71 5.82
N LYS A 75 -2.88 6.56 7.13
CA LYS A 75 -4.19 6.79 7.78
C LYS A 75 -4.64 8.24 7.60
N GLU A 76 -3.76 9.19 7.90
CA GLU A 76 -4.04 10.64 7.73
C GLU A 76 -4.38 10.99 6.28
N GLU A 77 -3.68 10.38 5.32
CA GLU A 77 -3.92 10.55 3.89
C GLU A 77 -5.30 10.05 3.45
N ILE A 78 -5.73 8.89 3.97
CA ILE A 78 -7.04 8.31 3.71
C ILE A 78 -8.14 9.19 4.29
N VAL A 79 -8.02 9.60 5.56
CA VAL A 79 -8.98 10.49 6.25
C VAL A 79 -9.09 11.82 5.51
N ARG A 80 -7.97 12.46 5.18
CA ARG A 80 -7.99 13.73 4.44
C ARG A 80 -8.64 13.58 3.06
N THR A 81 -8.41 12.45 2.39
CA THR A 81 -9.05 12.17 1.09
C THR A 81 -10.57 12.03 1.25
N ALA A 82 -11.02 11.29 2.26
CA ALA A 82 -12.43 11.11 2.59
C ALA A 82 -13.11 12.47 2.86
N GLN A 83 -12.54 13.26 3.77
CA GLN A 83 -13.04 14.58 4.16
C GLN A 83 -13.06 15.61 3.02
N SER A 84 -12.23 15.43 1.98
CA SER A 84 -12.24 16.31 0.81
C SER A 84 -13.49 16.17 -0.08
N ILE A 85 -14.31 15.14 0.14
CA ILE A 85 -15.51 14.85 -0.63
C ILE A 85 -16.75 15.06 0.26
N LYS A 86 -17.67 15.91 -0.21
CA LYS A 86 -18.86 16.33 0.55
C LYS A 86 -19.94 15.25 0.69
N THR A 87 -19.96 14.26 -0.20
CA THR A 87 -20.99 13.21 -0.19
C THR A 87 -20.46 11.97 0.54
N PRO A 88 -21.26 11.32 1.40
CA PRO A 88 -20.83 10.12 2.13
C PRO A 88 -20.33 9.00 1.19
N SER A 89 -21.09 8.69 0.14
CA SER A 89 -20.71 7.65 -0.84
C SER A 89 -19.44 8.00 -1.62
N GLY A 90 -19.29 9.27 -1.99
CA GLY A 90 -18.11 9.76 -2.70
C GLY A 90 -16.85 9.75 -1.83
N SER A 91 -17.00 10.06 -0.53
CA SER A 91 -15.93 10.03 0.47
C SER A 91 -15.39 8.60 0.65
N ILE A 92 -16.28 7.62 0.86
CA ILE A 92 -15.92 6.21 0.99
C ILE A 92 -15.20 5.70 -0.26
N ALA A 93 -15.75 5.99 -1.45
CA ALA A 93 -15.14 5.56 -2.70
C ALA A 93 -13.76 6.20 -2.94
N ALA A 94 -13.58 7.48 -2.58
CA ALA A 94 -12.31 8.17 -2.71
C ALA A 94 -11.26 7.63 -1.73
N ALA A 95 -11.65 7.40 -0.47
CA ALA A 95 -10.81 6.81 0.56
C ALA A 95 -10.34 5.40 0.18
N ALA A 96 -11.26 4.53 -0.27
CA ALA A 96 -10.95 3.18 -0.72
C ALA A 96 -9.98 3.18 -1.91
N ARG A 97 -10.21 4.03 -2.92
CA ARG A 97 -9.30 4.17 -4.07
C ARG A 97 -7.92 4.67 -3.65
N ARG A 98 -7.85 5.58 -2.67
CA ARG A 98 -6.58 6.11 -2.17
C ARG A 98 -5.81 5.03 -1.42
N ALA A 99 -6.48 4.30 -0.53
CA ALA A 99 -5.93 3.17 0.20
C ALA A 99 -5.37 2.10 -0.74
N GLN A 100 -6.14 1.69 -1.76
CA GLN A 100 -5.68 0.71 -2.76
C GLN A 100 -4.37 1.15 -3.41
N ARG A 101 -4.28 2.41 -3.87
CA ARG A 101 -3.04 2.93 -4.49
C ARG A 101 -1.86 2.90 -3.52
N LEU A 102 -2.07 3.32 -2.28
CA LEU A 102 -1.02 3.34 -1.26
C LEU A 102 -0.53 1.93 -0.91
N VAL A 103 -1.45 0.95 -0.82
CA VAL A 103 -1.09 -0.46 -0.59
C VAL A 103 -0.31 -1.03 -1.78
N THR A 104 -0.66 -0.66 -3.02
CA THR A 104 0.12 -1.06 -4.21
C THR A 104 1.54 -0.50 -4.18
N GLU A 105 1.71 0.80 -3.88
CA GLU A 105 3.03 1.43 -3.77
C GLU A 105 3.86 0.83 -2.63
N LEU A 106 3.21 0.55 -1.49
CA LEU A 106 3.82 -0.15 -0.36
C LEU A 106 4.33 -1.55 -0.74
N THR A 107 3.50 -2.30 -1.47
CA THR A 107 3.84 -3.65 -1.93
C THR A 107 5.06 -3.61 -2.84
N ALA A 108 5.11 -2.71 -3.81
CA ALA A 108 6.27 -2.53 -4.68
C ALA A 108 7.55 -2.16 -3.90
N THR A 109 7.39 -1.33 -2.87
CA THR A 109 8.49 -0.90 -2.00
C THR A 109 9.10 -2.07 -1.24
N TYR A 110 8.29 -2.87 -0.54
CA TYR A 110 8.81 -4.02 0.20
C TYR A 110 9.28 -5.16 -0.70
N ILE A 111 8.65 -5.38 -1.87
CA ILE A 111 9.20 -6.29 -2.87
C ILE A 111 10.62 -5.89 -3.22
N THR A 112 10.87 -4.60 -3.45
CA THR A 112 12.22 -4.09 -3.74
C THR A 112 13.18 -4.35 -2.58
N ALA A 113 12.77 -4.08 -1.33
CA ALA A 113 13.59 -4.33 -0.14
C ALA A 113 13.92 -5.83 0.03
N ILE A 114 12.94 -6.71 -0.17
CA ILE A 114 13.11 -8.17 -0.11
C ILE A 114 14.09 -8.65 -1.19
N TYR A 115 13.95 -8.18 -2.43
CA TYR A 115 14.86 -8.57 -3.52
C TYR A 115 16.28 -8.04 -3.34
N LYS A 116 16.46 -6.92 -2.63
CA LYS A 116 17.78 -6.35 -2.32
C LYS A 116 18.42 -6.94 -1.05
N SER A 117 17.68 -7.72 -0.27
CA SER A 117 18.17 -8.31 0.97
C SER A 117 19.38 -9.20 0.71
N LYS A 118 20.43 -9.08 1.54
CA LYS A 118 21.71 -9.79 1.39
C LYS A 118 21.66 -11.20 1.98
N SER A 119 20.69 -11.46 2.85
CA SER A 119 20.47 -12.77 3.48
C SER A 119 18.98 -13.17 3.46
N VAL A 120 18.75 -14.46 3.69
CA VAL A 120 17.39 -15.00 3.80
C VAL A 120 16.71 -14.47 5.06
N GLU A 121 17.46 -14.27 6.13
CA GLU A 121 17.01 -13.71 7.40
C GLU A 121 16.52 -12.27 7.22
N GLU A 122 17.29 -11.45 6.50
CA GLU A 122 16.90 -10.06 6.18
C GLU A 122 15.64 -10.03 5.31
N ALA A 123 15.54 -10.90 4.30
CA ALA A 123 14.36 -11.03 3.46
C ALA A 123 13.11 -11.42 4.28
N LYS A 124 13.24 -12.34 5.24
CA LYS A 124 12.16 -12.75 6.15
C LYS A 124 11.72 -11.62 7.08
N VAL A 125 12.65 -10.83 7.59
CA VAL A 125 12.35 -9.65 8.41
C VAL A 125 11.57 -8.63 7.57
N ASN A 126 12.05 -8.30 6.37
CA ASN A 126 11.36 -7.38 5.46
C ASN A 126 9.96 -7.88 5.06
N PHE A 127 9.81 -9.18 4.84
CA PHE A 127 8.49 -9.78 4.58
C PHE A 127 7.54 -9.69 5.78
N SER A 128 8.04 -9.94 7.00
CA SER A 128 7.24 -9.83 8.22
C SER A 128 6.80 -8.37 8.48
N ARG A 129 7.71 -7.42 8.27
CA ARG A 129 7.43 -5.98 8.32
C ARG A 129 6.35 -5.59 7.30
N PHE A 130 6.47 -6.05 6.07
CA PHE A 130 5.44 -5.84 5.03
C PHE A 130 4.06 -6.33 5.49
N GLN A 131 3.97 -7.58 5.97
CA GLN A 131 2.71 -8.16 6.43
C GLN A 131 2.08 -7.34 7.56
N ASN A 132 2.88 -6.98 8.57
CA ASN A 132 2.43 -6.19 9.72
C ASN A 132 1.95 -4.79 9.30
N THR A 133 2.69 -4.12 8.42
CA THR A 133 2.34 -2.77 7.93
C THR A 133 1.04 -2.80 7.13
N VAL A 134 0.88 -3.76 6.20
CA VAL A 134 -0.36 -3.90 5.43
C VAL A 134 -1.54 -4.22 6.34
N GLN A 135 -1.37 -5.13 7.29
CA GLN A 135 -2.43 -5.50 8.23
C GLN A 135 -2.93 -4.29 9.01
N LYS A 136 -2.02 -3.47 9.57
CA LYS A 136 -2.37 -2.23 10.28
C LYS A 136 -3.15 -1.23 9.42
N ILE A 137 -2.88 -1.17 8.11
CA ILE A 137 -3.60 -0.30 7.16
C ILE A 137 -4.98 -0.88 6.85
N VAL A 138 -5.06 -2.19 6.57
CA VAL A 138 -6.31 -2.89 6.26
C VAL A 138 -7.29 -2.84 7.43
N ASP A 139 -6.81 -3.07 8.66
CA ASP A 139 -7.66 -3.01 9.86
C ASP A 139 -8.25 -1.62 10.07
N PHE A 140 -7.47 -0.56 9.81
CA PHE A 140 -7.98 0.80 9.83
C PHE A 140 -9.09 1.04 8.80
N ILE A 141 -8.90 0.57 7.57
CA ILE A 141 -9.90 0.74 6.50
C ILE A 141 -11.18 -0.02 6.83
N LYS A 142 -11.07 -1.25 7.35
CA LYS A 142 -12.21 -2.08 7.75
C LYS A 142 -13.04 -1.45 8.86
N ASN A 143 -12.39 -0.75 9.79
CA ASN A 143 -13.08 -0.06 10.88
C ASN A 143 -13.90 1.15 10.40
N GLY A 144 -13.70 1.63 9.17
CA GLY A 144 -14.48 2.71 8.57
C GLY A 144 -14.37 4.05 9.30
N GLN A 145 -13.37 4.22 10.18
CA GLN A 145 -13.17 5.44 10.97
C GLN A 145 -12.39 6.49 10.16
N PHE A 146 -13.03 7.03 9.11
CA PHE A 146 -12.48 8.12 8.29
C PHE A 146 -13.56 9.00 7.66
#